data_AF-T0ZDF0-F1
#
_entry.id   AF-T0ZDF0-F1
#
_cell.length_a   1.000
_cell.length_b   1.000
_cell.length_c   1.000
_cell.angle_alpha   90.00
_cell.angle_beta   90.00
_cell.angle_gamma   90.00
#
_symmetry.space_group_name_H-M   'P 1'
#
loop_
_entity.id
_entity.type
_entity.pdbx_description
1 polymer ?
#
loop_
_entity_poly.entity_id
_entity_poly.type
_entity_poly.pdbx_seq_one_letter_code
_entity_poly.pdbx_strand_id
1 'polypeptide(L)'
;EKYWARGGLTREATARWGMENLYDILALGFDPARTHVFFDSKSIAALYPLAIRVARKIPYSTVKAVFGFEPSTNIGLVFYTALQTVPCFWPSWAEGRTVPCLIPCGIDQDPHFRVTRDIAEGLGYPKPALLHSQMLPGLLGDRRCRRRATGPTTPSSSTTRRGRSNGRSARRSRAVGRPSRS
;
A
#
# COMPACT_ATOMS: atom_id res chain seq x y z
N GLU A 1 0.64 -2.46 10.17
CA GLU A 1 0.62 -0.98 9.97
C GLU A 1 -0.54 -0.23 10.65
N LYS A 2 -1.80 -0.38 10.18
CA LYS A 2 -2.89 0.56 10.51
C LYS A 2 -3.20 0.69 11.99
N TYR A 3 -3.06 -0.41 12.74
CA TYR A 3 -3.17 -0.43 14.19
C TYR A 3 -2.11 0.45 14.88
N TRP A 4 -0.86 0.40 14.40
CA TRP A 4 0.23 1.21 14.97
C TRP A 4 0.21 2.67 14.51
N ALA A 5 -0.30 2.95 13.32
CA ALA A 5 -0.28 4.29 12.72
C ALA A 5 -1.43 5.21 13.17
N ARG A 6 -2.55 4.64 13.64
CA ARG A 6 -3.74 5.42 14.01
C ARG A 6 -4.14 5.11 15.45
N GLY A 7 -4.04 6.12 16.31
CA GLY A 7 -4.52 6.04 17.68
C GLY A 7 -6.02 5.74 17.74
N GLY A 8 -6.43 4.94 18.74
CA GLY A 8 -7.83 4.62 19.01
C GLY A 8 -8.44 3.50 18.16
N LEU A 9 -7.68 2.85 17.27
CA LEU A 9 -8.15 1.66 16.56
C LEU A 9 -7.87 0.39 17.37
N THR A 10 -8.88 -0.47 17.50
CA THR A 10 -8.69 -1.81 18.06
C THR A 10 -8.14 -2.77 17.02
N ARG A 11 -7.53 -3.86 17.49
CA ARG A 11 -6.98 -4.89 16.60
C ARG A 11 -8.09 -5.55 15.79
N GLU A 12 -9.24 -5.77 16.40
CA GLU A 12 -10.45 -6.36 15.81
C GLU A 12 -11.00 -5.47 14.70
N ALA A 13 -11.06 -4.16 14.93
CA ALA A 13 -11.49 -3.20 13.91
C ALA A 13 -10.57 -3.23 12.69
N THR A 14 -9.25 -3.23 12.90
CA THR A 14 -8.29 -3.30 11.79
C THR A 14 -8.33 -4.63 11.04
N ALA A 15 -8.59 -5.74 11.74
CA ALA A 15 -8.76 -7.05 11.11
C ALA A 15 -10.02 -7.10 10.24
N ARG A 16 -11.14 -6.55 10.73
CA ARG A 16 -12.38 -6.43 9.96
C ARG A 16 -12.18 -5.62 8.68
N TRP A 17 -11.57 -4.43 8.78
CA TRP A 17 -11.26 -3.61 7.60
C TRP A 17 -10.33 -4.32 6.61
N GLY A 18 -9.36 -5.09 7.11
CA GLY A 18 -8.50 -5.91 6.27
C GLY A 18 -9.32 -6.92 5.45
N MET A 19 -10.29 -7.58 6.08
CA MET A 19 -11.14 -8.56 5.41
C MET A 19 -12.08 -7.90 4.39
N GLU A 20 -12.69 -6.76 4.72
CA GLU A 20 -13.53 -5.98 3.80
C GLU A 20 -12.75 -5.55 2.55
N ASN A 21 -11.54 -5.01 2.73
CA ASN A 21 -10.67 -4.64 1.60
C ASN A 21 -10.25 -5.85 0.75
N LEU A 22 -10.06 -7.02 1.38
CA LEU A 22 -9.76 -8.24 0.63
C LEU A 22 -10.92 -8.62 -0.29
N TYR A 23 -12.16 -8.54 0.17
CA TYR A 23 -13.32 -8.81 -0.68
C TYR A 23 -13.40 -7.86 -1.88
N ASP A 24 -13.11 -6.57 -1.66
CA ASP A 24 -13.04 -5.59 -2.76
C ASP A 24 -11.95 -5.94 -3.78
N ILE A 25 -10.80 -6.45 -3.35
CA ILE A 25 -9.71 -6.87 -4.24
C ILE A 25 -10.11 -8.13 -5.00
N LEU A 26 -10.65 -9.15 -4.33
CA LEU A 26 -11.06 -10.40 -4.96
C LEU A 26 -12.19 -10.18 -5.98
N ALA A 27 -13.05 -9.19 -5.76
CA ALA A 27 -14.09 -8.79 -6.72
C ALA A 27 -13.53 -8.29 -8.07
N LEU A 28 -12.23 -7.97 -8.17
CA LEU A 28 -11.57 -7.63 -9.43
C LEU A 28 -11.28 -8.84 -10.33
N GLY A 29 -11.55 -10.07 -9.86
CA GLY A 29 -11.41 -11.29 -10.66
C GLY A 29 -10.01 -11.91 -10.64
N PHE A 30 -9.28 -11.76 -9.54
CA PHE A 30 -8.02 -12.47 -9.34
C PHE A 30 -8.25 -13.98 -9.26
N ASP A 31 -7.40 -14.76 -9.93
CA ASP A 31 -7.43 -16.23 -9.89
C ASP A 31 -6.99 -16.74 -8.50
N PRO A 32 -7.88 -17.41 -7.74
CA PRO A 32 -7.54 -17.92 -6.40
C PRO A 32 -6.38 -18.92 -6.39
N ALA A 33 -6.19 -19.68 -7.48
CA ALA A 33 -5.10 -20.67 -7.57
C ALA A 33 -3.72 -20.02 -7.72
N ARG A 34 -3.68 -18.75 -8.16
CA ARG A 34 -2.45 -18.00 -8.44
C ARG A 34 -2.29 -16.77 -7.54
N THR A 35 -3.19 -16.58 -6.58
CA THR A 35 -3.22 -15.40 -5.72
C THR A 35 -3.03 -15.81 -4.27
N HIS A 36 -1.92 -15.37 -3.69
CA HIS A 36 -1.62 -15.57 -2.28
C HIS A 36 -1.82 -14.26 -1.53
N VAL A 37 -2.60 -14.31 -0.45
CA VAL A 37 -2.92 -13.15 0.38
C VAL A 37 -2.37 -13.36 1.77
N PHE A 38 -1.61 -12.37 2.25
CA PHE A 38 -1.09 -12.36 3.60
C PHE A 38 -1.84 -11.33 4.46
N PHE A 39 -2.25 -11.76 5.64
CA PHE A 39 -2.64 -10.86 6.70
C PHE A 39 -1.49 -10.82 7.69
N ASP A 40 -0.74 -9.72 7.77
CA ASP A 40 0.45 -9.60 8.62
C ASP A 40 0.25 -10.20 10.03
N SER A 41 -0.87 -9.89 10.68
CA SER A 41 -1.18 -10.35 12.03
C SER A 41 -1.53 -11.83 12.16
N LYS A 42 -1.90 -12.51 11.06
CA LYS A 42 -2.23 -13.95 11.02
C LYS A 42 -1.10 -14.77 10.41
N SER A 43 -0.36 -14.20 9.47
CA SER A 43 0.70 -14.85 8.70
C SER A 43 2.09 -14.64 9.32
N ILE A 44 2.19 -13.95 10.45
CA ILE A 44 3.48 -13.55 11.04
C ILE A 44 4.41 -14.73 11.28
N ALA A 45 3.91 -15.89 11.70
CA ALA A 45 4.75 -17.08 11.94
C ALA A 45 5.54 -17.49 10.69
N ALA A 46 4.94 -17.38 9.51
CA ALA A 46 5.58 -17.67 8.24
C ALA A 46 6.53 -16.54 7.80
N LEU A 47 6.13 -15.28 8.03
CA LEU A 47 6.87 -14.10 7.57
C LEU A 47 8.08 -13.76 8.47
N TYR A 48 8.02 -14.10 9.75
CA TYR A 48 8.99 -13.66 10.76
C TYR A 48 10.43 -14.11 10.50
N PRO A 49 10.72 -15.36 10.05
CA PRO A 49 12.09 -15.79 9.73
C PRO A 49 12.77 -14.94 8.65
N LEU A 50 12.01 -14.45 7.68
CA LEU A 50 12.52 -13.54 6.65
C LEU A 50 12.57 -12.09 7.17
N ALA A 51 11.56 -11.67 7.95
CA ALA A 51 11.52 -10.35 8.57
C ALA A 51 12.75 -10.06 9.44
N ILE A 52 13.22 -11.04 10.25
CA ILE A 52 14.41 -10.85 11.10
C ILE A 52 15.69 -10.70 10.27
N ARG A 53 15.81 -11.40 9.13
CA ARG A 53 16.96 -11.28 8.22
C ARG A 53 16.99 -9.90 7.56
N VAL A 54 15.82 -9.43 7.14
CA VAL A 54 15.62 -8.09 6.58
C VAL A 54 15.92 -7.01 7.62
N ALA A 55 15.32 -7.11 8.82
CA ALA A 55 15.46 -6.11 9.88
C ALA A 55 16.92 -5.91 10.27
N ARG A 56 17.74 -6.98 10.29
CA ARG A 56 19.18 -6.89 10.55
C ARG A 56 19.94 -6.04 9.52
N LYS A 57 19.45 -5.92 8.29
CA LYS A 57 20.07 -5.13 7.21
C LYS A 57 19.61 -3.67 7.17
N ILE A 58 18.54 -3.31 7.89
CA ILE A 58 17.98 -1.97 7.89
C ILE A 58 18.33 -1.28 9.22
N PRO A 59 19.35 -0.41 9.25
CA PRO A 59 19.69 0.32 10.47
C PRO A 59 18.65 1.40 10.77
N TYR A 60 18.46 1.72 12.05
CA TYR A 60 17.49 2.72 12.49
C TYR A 60 17.71 4.11 11.86
N SER A 61 18.97 4.49 11.62
CA SER A 61 19.33 5.74 10.94
C SER A 61 18.72 5.84 9.54
N THR A 62 18.72 4.74 8.77
CA THR A 62 18.09 4.68 7.44
C THR A 62 16.59 4.86 7.55
N VAL A 63 15.94 4.13 8.47
CA VAL A 63 14.50 4.23 8.67
C VAL A 63 14.10 5.66 9.06
N LYS A 64 14.83 6.27 9.99
CA LYS A 64 14.62 7.66 10.40
C LYS A 64 14.77 8.64 9.23
N ALA A 65 15.80 8.50 8.41
CA ALA A 65 16.06 9.38 7.28
C ALA A 65 15.00 9.26 6.18
N VAL A 66 14.51 8.04 5.91
CA VAL A 66 13.57 7.77 4.81
C VAL A 66 12.12 8.06 5.19
N PHE A 67 11.71 7.73 6.42
CA PHE A 67 10.31 7.83 6.86
C PHE A 67 10.04 8.99 7.82
N GLY A 68 11.07 9.71 8.26
CA GLY A 68 10.93 10.85 9.16
C GLY A 68 10.46 10.46 10.56
N PHE A 69 10.87 9.29 11.06
CA PHE A 69 10.46 8.86 12.40
C PHE A 69 11.10 9.69 13.50
N GLU A 70 10.25 10.16 14.41
CA GLU A 70 10.64 10.85 15.63
C GLU A 70 10.90 9.87 16.78
N PRO A 71 11.63 10.26 17.84
CA PRO A 71 11.82 9.43 19.03
C PRO A 71 10.51 8.99 19.72
N SER A 72 9.43 9.72 19.51
CA SER A 72 8.07 9.40 19.97
C SER A 72 7.38 8.31 19.15
N THR A 73 7.93 7.94 17.98
CA THR A 73 7.36 6.91 17.10
C THR A 73 7.45 5.55 17.76
N ASN A 74 6.33 4.82 17.78
CA ASN A 74 6.33 3.49 18.39
C ASN A 74 7.21 2.50 17.60
N ILE A 75 7.83 1.58 18.33
CA ILE A 75 8.73 0.55 17.77
C ILE A 75 8.06 -0.36 16.73
N GLY A 76 6.73 -0.50 16.80
CA GLY A 76 5.94 -1.28 15.85
C GLY A 76 6.02 -0.70 14.43
N LEU A 77 5.94 0.62 14.28
CA LEU A 77 6.09 1.29 12.98
C LEU A 77 7.50 1.16 12.42
N VAL A 78 8.51 1.22 13.30
CA VAL A 78 9.91 1.02 12.90
C VAL A 78 10.09 -0.39 12.34
N PHE A 79 9.67 -1.42 13.07
CA PHE A 79 9.76 -2.80 12.63
C PHE A 79 8.89 -3.09 11.39
N TYR A 80 7.75 -2.42 11.25
CA TYR A 80 6.88 -2.59 10.09
C TYR A 80 7.58 -2.32 8.76
N THR A 81 8.56 -1.42 8.73
CA THR A 81 9.34 -1.15 7.50
C THR A 81 10.09 -2.39 7.01
N ALA A 82 10.61 -3.21 7.93
CA ALA A 82 11.19 -4.50 7.60
C ALA A 82 10.11 -5.50 7.15
N LEU A 83 8.97 -5.54 7.83
CA LEU A 83 7.87 -6.44 7.47
C LEU A 83 7.31 -6.15 6.07
N GLN A 84 7.19 -4.88 5.68
CA GLN A 84 6.71 -4.46 4.36
C GLN A 84 7.67 -4.87 3.22
N THR A 85 8.94 -5.12 3.54
CA THR A 85 9.94 -5.60 2.57
C THR A 85 9.82 -7.11 2.32
N VAL A 86 9.36 -7.88 3.30
CA VAL A 86 9.28 -9.36 3.25
C VAL A 86 8.55 -9.90 2.01
N PRO A 87 7.38 -9.38 1.61
CA PRO A 87 6.68 -9.88 0.43
C PRO A 87 7.49 -9.80 -0.87
N CYS A 88 8.45 -8.87 -0.97
CA CYS A 88 9.31 -8.72 -2.15
C CYS A 88 10.25 -9.91 -2.35
N PHE A 89 10.65 -10.54 -1.23
CA PHE A 89 11.58 -11.66 -1.21
C PHE A 89 10.89 -13.00 -0.95
N TRP A 90 9.61 -12.97 -0.53
CA TRP A 90 8.83 -14.15 -0.21
C TRP A 90 8.80 -15.21 -1.32
N PRO A 91 8.58 -14.88 -2.62
CA PRO A 91 8.59 -15.89 -3.68
C PRO A 91 9.92 -16.63 -3.77
N SER A 92 11.03 -15.89 -3.72
CA SER A 92 12.37 -16.50 -3.75
C SER A 92 12.63 -17.37 -2.51
N TRP A 93 12.17 -16.92 -1.34
CA TRP A 93 12.27 -17.64 -0.08
C TRP A 93 11.47 -18.95 -0.09
N ALA A 94 10.20 -18.88 -0.47
CA ALA A 94 9.27 -19.99 -0.42
C ALA A 94 9.60 -21.07 -1.45
N GLU A 95 10.09 -20.67 -2.63
CA GLU A 95 10.42 -21.60 -3.71
C GLU A 95 11.87 -22.09 -3.68
N GLY A 96 12.73 -21.52 -2.81
CA GLY A 96 14.14 -21.90 -2.70
C GLY A 96 14.97 -21.61 -3.95
N ARG A 97 14.49 -20.75 -4.84
CA ARG A 97 15.13 -20.37 -6.11
C ARG A 97 15.00 -18.87 -6.36
N THR A 98 15.78 -18.33 -7.27
CA THR A 98 15.68 -16.91 -7.64
C THR A 98 14.38 -16.64 -8.40
N VAL A 99 13.46 -15.90 -7.78
CA VAL A 99 12.19 -15.47 -8.36
C VAL A 99 12.10 -13.94 -8.31
N PRO A 100 12.14 -13.24 -9.46
CA PRO A 100 11.99 -11.79 -9.49
C PRO A 100 10.58 -11.35 -9.10
N CYS A 101 10.46 -10.20 -8.43
CA CYS A 101 9.19 -9.62 -7.99
C CYS A 101 8.92 -8.32 -8.75
N LEU A 102 7.70 -8.16 -9.28
CA LEU A 102 7.19 -6.91 -9.85
C LEU A 102 6.13 -6.31 -8.91
N ILE A 103 6.28 -5.04 -8.57
CA ILE A 103 5.42 -4.35 -7.61
C ILE A 103 4.71 -3.19 -8.29
N PRO A 104 3.40 -3.28 -8.54
CA PRO A 104 2.60 -2.14 -8.92
C PRO A 104 2.29 -1.30 -7.68
N CYS A 105 2.75 -0.06 -7.63
CA CYS A 105 2.52 0.81 -6.48
C CYS A 105 2.31 2.28 -6.85
N GLY A 106 1.71 3.04 -5.93
CA GLY A 106 1.68 4.50 -6.03
C GLY A 106 3.04 5.13 -5.71
N ILE A 107 3.26 6.35 -6.18
CA ILE A 107 4.51 7.12 -5.96
C ILE A 107 4.83 7.26 -4.46
N ASP A 108 3.81 7.38 -3.61
CA ASP A 108 3.99 7.54 -2.16
C ASP A 108 4.63 6.31 -1.47
N GLN A 109 4.68 5.15 -2.13
CA GLN A 109 5.29 3.92 -1.57
C GLN A 109 6.74 3.71 -2.00
N ASP A 110 7.24 4.48 -2.98
CA ASP A 110 8.60 4.39 -3.49
C ASP A 110 9.69 4.39 -2.38
N PRO A 111 9.60 5.20 -1.31
CA PRO A 111 10.60 5.17 -0.24
C PRO A 111 10.81 3.80 0.40
N HIS A 112 9.74 3.00 0.57
CA HIS A 112 9.84 1.64 1.13
C HIS A 112 10.60 0.70 0.19
N PHE A 113 10.30 0.78 -1.10
CA PHE A 113 10.91 -0.11 -2.08
C PHE A 113 12.34 0.30 -2.46
N ARG A 114 12.70 1.57 -2.30
CA ARG A 114 14.08 2.02 -2.38
C ARG A 114 14.95 1.33 -1.32
N VAL A 115 14.55 1.40 -0.05
CA VAL A 115 15.25 0.69 1.04
C VAL A 115 15.30 -0.82 0.78
N THR A 116 14.21 -1.39 0.26
CA THR A 116 14.16 -2.81 -0.11
C THR A 116 15.21 -3.17 -1.16
N ARG A 117 15.35 -2.35 -2.21
CA ARG A 117 16.33 -2.57 -3.28
C ARG A 117 17.76 -2.46 -2.79
N ASP A 118 18.02 -1.55 -1.86
CA ASP A 118 19.36 -1.33 -1.29
C ASP A 118 19.86 -2.56 -0.51
N ILE A 119 18.96 -3.28 0.17
CA ILE A 119 19.32 -4.46 0.97
C ILE A 119 19.24 -5.80 0.21
N ALA A 120 18.63 -5.82 -0.98
CA ALA A 120 18.30 -7.06 -1.71
C ALA A 120 19.55 -7.90 -2.04
N GLU A 121 20.57 -7.28 -2.61
CA GLU A 121 21.83 -7.95 -2.99
C GLU A 121 22.53 -8.53 -1.76
N GLY A 122 22.55 -7.79 -0.65
CA GLY A 122 23.15 -8.23 0.61
C GLY A 122 22.42 -9.39 1.29
N LEU A 123 21.23 -9.76 0.82
CA LEU A 123 20.45 -10.91 1.25
C LEU A 123 20.41 -12.04 0.20
N GLY A 124 21.02 -11.84 -0.97
CA GLY A 124 21.02 -12.81 -2.06
C GLY A 124 19.69 -12.88 -2.84
N TYR A 125 18.86 -11.83 -2.77
CA TYR A 125 17.59 -11.76 -3.50
C TYR A 125 17.67 -10.80 -4.70
N PRO A 126 16.89 -11.05 -5.77
CA PRO A 126 16.80 -10.12 -6.88
C PRO A 126 16.16 -8.80 -6.43
N LYS A 127 16.66 -7.69 -6.97
CA LYS A 127 16.07 -6.36 -6.74
C LYS A 127 14.65 -6.33 -7.30
N PRO A 128 13.62 -5.91 -6.51
CA PRO A 128 12.26 -5.84 -7.03
C PRO A 128 12.12 -4.78 -8.12
N ALA A 129 11.36 -5.09 -9.17
CA ALA A 129 10.97 -4.15 -10.21
C ALA A 129 9.72 -3.37 -9.74
N LEU A 130 9.68 -2.06 -10.03
CA LEU A 130 8.59 -1.18 -9.62
C LEU A 130 7.85 -0.64 -10.84
N LEU A 131 6.52 -0.67 -10.79
CA LEU A 131 5.64 -0.03 -11.76
C LEU A 131 4.80 1.03 -11.06
N HIS A 132 5.12 2.29 -11.32
CA HIS A 132 4.47 3.42 -10.66
C HIS A 132 3.16 3.81 -11.35
N SER A 133 2.07 3.83 -10.58
CA SER A 133 0.77 4.32 -11.04
C SER A 133 0.51 5.73 -10.53
N GLN A 134 0.08 6.63 -11.41
CA GLN A 134 -0.45 7.93 -11.00
C GLN A 134 -1.86 7.77 -10.46
N MET A 135 -2.11 8.35 -9.28
CA MET A 135 -3.44 8.33 -8.67
C MET A 135 -4.41 9.16 -9.52
N LEU A 136 -5.63 8.66 -9.72
CA LEU A 136 -6.68 9.43 -10.39
C LEU A 136 -6.90 10.76 -9.65
N PRO A 137 -6.98 11.90 -10.36
CA PRO A 137 -7.24 13.18 -9.73
C PRO A 137 -8.61 13.17 -9.05
N GLY A 138 -8.76 13.96 -7.99
CA GLY A 138 -10.04 14.12 -7.34
C GLY A 138 -11.08 14.68 -8.32
N LEU A 139 -12.37 14.46 -8.05
CA LEU A 139 -13.47 14.97 -8.89
C LEU A 139 -13.44 16.50 -9.07
N LEU A 140 -12.73 17.23 -8.20
CA LEU A 140 -12.54 18.68 -8.28
C LEU A 140 -11.27 19.10 -9.05
N GLY A 141 -10.54 18.16 -9.64
CA GLY A 141 -9.31 18.41 -10.40
C GLY A 141 -8.07 18.63 -9.53
N ASP A 142 -8.14 18.43 -8.21
CA ASP A 142 -6.95 18.44 -7.37
C ASP A 142 -6.11 17.17 -7.63
N ARG A 143 -4.80 17.36 -7.86
CA ARG A 143 -3.85 16.28 -8.18
C ARG A 143 -3.61 15.34 -7.00
N ARG A 144 -4.03 15.70 -5.78
CA ARG A 144 -3.93 14.85 -4.58
C ARG A 144 -5.28 14.26 -4.23
N CYS A 145 -5.50 13.00 -4.64
CA CYS A 145 -6.61 12.21 -4.09
C CYS A 145 -6.21 11.68 -2.69
N ARG A 146 -6.31 12.53 -1.65
CA ARG A 146 -6.19 12.09 -0.25
C ARG A 146 -7.52 11.51 0.21
N ARG A 147 -7.59 10.19 0.36
CA ARG A 147 -8.74 9.52 0.98
C ARG A 147 -8.67 9.70 2.51
N ARG A 148 -9.12 10.87 3.02
CA ARG A 148 -9.38 11.09 4.45
C ARG A 148 -10.79 10.58 4.77
N ALA A 149 -10.90 9.54 5.59
CA ALA A 149 -12.18 9.02 6.07
C ALA A 149 -12.72 9.84 7.25
N THR A 150 -12.62 11.17 7.20
CA THR A 150 -13.15 12.09 8.22
C THR A 150 -13.78 13.29 7.52
N GLY A 151 -15.09 13.18 7.24
CA GLY A 151 -15.92 14.18 6.57
C GLY A 151 -16.80 13.56 5.47
N PRO A 152 -18.00 14.09 5.17
CA PRO A 152 -18.92 13.51 4.20
C PRO A 152 -18.48 13.86 2.76
N THR A 153 -17.32 13.35 2.36
CA THR A 153 -16.88 13.35 0.96
C THR A 153 -16.75 11.90 0.55
N THR A 154 -17.90 11.31 0.19
CA THR A 154 -18.00 9.96 -0.37
C THR A 154 -16.98 9.78 -1.50
N PRO A 155 -15.96 8.91 -1.34
CA PRO A 155 -15.37 8.26 -2.49
C PRO A 155 -16.48 7.39 -3.11
N SER A 156 -16.53 7.26 -4.43
CA SER A 156 -17.43 6.30 -5.07
C SER A 156 -17.07 4.90 -4.59
N SER A 157 -17.77 4.41 -3.57
CA SER A 157 -17.76 3.00 -3.21
C SER A 157 -18.39 2.21 -4.35
N SER A 158 -17.88 1.00 -4.55
CA SER A 158 -18.40 -0.02 -5.48
C SER A 158 -19.89 -0.33 -5.27
N THR A 159 -20.48 0.11 -4.16
CA THR A 159 -21.92 0.01 -3.86
C THR A 159 -22.78 1.13 -4.47
N THR A 160 -22.35 1.77 -5.56
CA THR A 160 -23.21 2.76 -6.23
C THR A 160 -24.31 2.05 -7.01
N ARG A 161 -25.48 1.90 -6.38
CA ARG A 161 -26.76 1.50 -7.00
C ARG A 161 -26.91 2.26 -8.33
N ARG A 162 -27.11 1.52 -9.44
CA ARG A 162 -27.04 1.92 -10.87
C ARG A 162 -27.84 3.17 -11.32
N GLY A 163 -28.51 3.90 -10.42
CA GLY A 163 -29.33 5.08 -10.75
C GLY A 163 -28.71 6.46 -10.46
N ARG A 164 -27.50 6.55 -9.87
CA ARG A 164 -26.93 7.85 -9.42
C ARG A 164 -25.67 8.34 -10.13
N SER A 165 -25.08 7.55 -11.03
CA SER A 165 -23.80 7.91 -11.70
C SER A 165 -23.95 9.02 -12.75
N ASN A 166 -25.06 9.06 -13.50
CA ASN A 166 -25.20 9.99 -14.63
C ASN A 166 -25.35 11.47 -14.23
N GLY A 167 -25.82 11.77 -13.02
CA GLY A 167 -26.02 13.16 -12.58
C GLY A 167 -24.80 13.83 -11.92
N ARG A 168 -23.82 13.06 -11.44
CA ARG A 168 -22.68 13.61 -10.66
C ARG A 168 -21.46 13.94 -11.50
N SER A 169 -21.23 13.19 -12.59
CA SER A 169 -20.12 13.48 -13.53
C SER A 169 -20.35 14.82 -14.25
N ALA A 170 -21.56 15.05 -14.76
CA ALA A 170 -21.91 16.24 -15.53
C ALA A 170 -21.84 17.57 -14.74
N ARG A 171 -21.98 17.55 -13.41
CA ARG A 171 -22.07 18.77 -12.59
C ARG A 171 -20.73 19.27 -12.01
N ARG A 172 -19.65 18.47 -12.07
CA ARG A 172 -18.41 18.76 -11.33
C ARG A 172 -17.12 18.64 -12.13
N SER A 173 -17.16 18.12 -13.36
CA SER A 173 -16.02 18.18 -14.28
C SER A 173 -15.76 19.61 -14.72
N ARG A 174 -14.63 20.20 -14.35
CA ARG A 174 -14.15 21.46 -14.96
C ARG A 174 -13.84 21.19 -16.43
N ALA A 175 -14.70 21.66 -17.33
CA ALA A 175 -14.38 21.75 -18.74
C ALA A 175 -13.33 22.85 -18.92
N VAL A 176 -12.13 22.50 -19.38
CA VAL A 176 -11.11 23.47 -19.81
C VAL A 176 -11.46 23.87 -21.25
N GLY A 177 -12.52 24.65 -21.41
CA GLY A 177 -12.83 25.36 -22.64
C GLY A 177 -12.36 26.80 -22.51
N ARG A 178 -11.40 27.23 -23.34
CA ARG A 178 -11.07 28.65 -23.48
C ARG A 178 -12.29 29.38 -24.05
N PRO A 179 -12.75 30.50 -23.47
CA PRO A 179 -13.74 31.33 -24.14
C PRO A 179 -13.07 32.01 -25.33
N SER A 180 -13.57 31.74 -26.54
CA SER A 180 -13.28 32.55 -27.73
C SER A 180 -13.78 33.96 -27.47
N ARG A 181 -12.86 34.94 -27.45
CA ARG A 181 -13.21 36.36 -27.47
C ARG A 181 -13.66 36.70 -28.88
N SER A 182 -14.93 37.08 -29.03
CA SER A 182 -15.44 37.91 -30.12
C SER A 182 -15.30 39.37 -29.73
#